data_AF-A0A927NQL1-F1
#
_entry.id   AF-A0A927NQL1-F1
#
_cell.length_a   1.000
_cell.length_b   1.000
_cell.length_c   1.000
_cell.angle_alpha   90.00
_cell.angle_beta   90.00
_cell.angle_gamma   90.00
#
_symmetry.space_group_name_H-M   'P 1'
#
loop_
_entity.id
_entity.type
_entity.pdbx_description
1 polymer ?
#
loop_
_entity_poly.entity_id
_entity_poly.type
_entity_poly.pdbx_seq_one_letter_code
_entity_poly.pdbx_strand_id
1 'polypeptide(L)'
;MIKVYSDEDFSAICEQKRKVLFAFFLVTAIYALIGVACLIYRSSLPYADPLLWVPEWIAYVATVLYVVFAFPFMGIKYYRIRKYYKMLYYASEGIKNDEQNYFVCFEKCDLNKDYVDVIACVFMIWNKKKQEWMKRVAYIDSEKDLPDFNRGDLVRYITQGNFIIQYEILARGVMEIKEEI
;
A
#
# COMPACT_ATOMS: atom_id res chain seq x y z
N MET A 1 -10.20 -16.00 17.33
CA MET A 1 -9.69 -14.81 16.59
C MET A 1 -9.40 -15.12 15.12
N ILE A 2 -10.05 -14.41 14.22
CA ILE A 2 -9.88 -14.45 12.76
C ILE A 2 -8.79 -13.44 12.37
N LYS A 3 -7.82 -13.86 11.54
CA LYS A 3 -6.76 -12.98 11.02
C LYS A 3 -7.21 -12.33 9.71
N VAL A 4 -7.00 -11.02 9.58
CA VAL A 4 -7.29 -10.25 8.36
C VAL A 4 -6.20 -10.46 7.31
N TYR A 5 -4.94 -10.58 7.75
CA TYR A 5 -3.79 -10.81 6.89
C TYR A 5 -3.25 -12.22 7.08
N SER A 6 -3.04 -12.92 5.97
CA SER A 6 -2.41 -14.24 5.94
C SER A 6 -0.90 -14.13 5.68
N ASP A 7 -0.15 -15.18 6.01
CA ASP A 7 1.28 -15.24 5.69
C ASP A 7 1.52 -15.32 4.17
N GLU A 8 0.57 -15.86 3.43
CA GLU A 8 0.58 -15.89 1.96
C GLU A 8 0.52 -14.48 1.37
N ASP A 9 -0.31 -13.60 1.92
CA ASP A 9 -0.38 -12.19 1.51
C ASP A 9 0.98 -11.50 1.63
N PHE A 10 1.67 -11.70 2.76
CA PHE A 10 2.99 -11.12 2.99
C PHE A 10 4.01 -11.63 1.96
N SER A 11 4.00 -12.94 1.67
CA SER A 11 4.89 -13.56 0.69
C SER A 11 4.63 -13.05 -0.73
N ALA A 12 3.36 -12.91 -1.12
CA ALA A 12 2.95 -12.43 -2.43
C ALA A 12 3.41 -11.00 -2.67
N ILE A 13 3.31 -10.14 -1.65
CA ILE A 13 3.69 -8.72 -1.77
C ILE A 13 5.20 -8.54 -1.77
N CYS A 14 5.93 -9.36 -1.00
CA CYS A 14 7.39 -9.44 -1.11
C CYS A 14 7.81 -9.77 -2.54
N GLU A 15 7.18 -10.79 -3.14
CA GLU A 15 7.48 -11.23 -4.49
C GLU A 15 7.11 -10.17 -5.52
N GLN A 16 5.95 -9.52 -5.37
CA GLN A 16 5.48 -8.45 -6.25
C GLN A 16 6.42 -7.25 -6.23
N LYS A 17 6.85 -6.80 -5.04
CA LYS A 17 7.85 -5.73 -4.88
C LYS A 17 9.16 -6.07 -5.58
N ARG A 18 9.64 -7.32 -5.44
CA ARG A 18 10.87 -7.78 -6.09
C ARG A 18 10.72 -7.85 -7.61
N LYS A 19 9.60 -8.38 -8.12
CA LYS A 19 9.28 -8.45 -9.56
C LYS A 19 9.24 -7.06 -10.19
N VAL A 20 8.60 -6.09 -9.54
CA VAL A 20 8.52 -4.71 -10.03
C VAL A 20 9.88 -4.02 -10.01
N LEU A 21 10.67 -4.18 -8.95
CA LEU A 21 12.06 -3.68 -8.93
C LEU A 21 12.93 -4.32 -10.00
N PHE A 22 12.81 -5.62 -10.19
CA PHE A 22 13.56 -6.35 -11.21
C PHE A 22 13.22 -5.85 -12.62
N ALA A 23 11.93 -5.68 -12.92
CA ALA A 23 11.49 -5.11 -14.19
C ALA A 23 12.06 -3.71 -14.43
N PHE A 24 12.10 -2.86 -13.39
CA PHE A 24 12.74 -1.55 -13.47
C PHE A 24 14.23 -1.67 -13.82
N PHE A 25 14.99 -2.45 -13.04
CA PHE A 25 16.42 -2.64 -13.28
C PHE A 25 16.72 -3.27 -14.64
N LEU A 26 15.86 -4.15 -15.14
CA LEU A 26 15.99 -4.74 -16.48
C LEU A 26 15.88 -3.65 -17.55
N VAL A 27 14.88 -2.77 -17.47
CA VAL A 27 14.73 -1.65 -18.42
C VAL A 27 15.89 -0.67 -18.31
N THR A 28 16.34 -0.36 -17.08
CA THR A 28 17.52 0.48 -16.85
C THR A 28 18.79 -0.13 -17.43
N ALA A 29 18.96 -1.46 -17.33
CA ALA A 29 20.11 -2.16 -17.91
C ALA A 29 20.10 -2.09 -19.44
N ILE A 30 18.93 -2.27 -20.08
CA ILE A 30 18.78 -2.11 -21.53
C ILE A 30 19.14 -0.68 -21.95
N TYR A 31 18.64 0.33 -21.23
CA TYR A 31 18.98 1.73 -21.49
C TYR A 31 20.50 1.99 -21.34
N ALA A 32 21.13 1.45 -20.30
CA ALA A 32 22.57 1.57 -20.10
C ALA A 32 23.37 0.90 -21.23
N LEU A 33 22.95 -0.27 -21.71
CA LEU A 33 23.56 -0.96 -22.84
C LEU A 33 23.47 -0.15 -24.13
N ILE A 34 22.33 0.49 -24.41
CA ILE A 34 22.16 1.40 -25.55
C ILE A 34 23.15 2.57 -25.44
N GLY A 35 23.27 3.18 -24.26
CA GLY A 35 24.23 4.26 -24.01
C GLY A 35 25.68 3.82 -24.26
N VAL A 36 26.07 2.66 -23.75
CA VAL A 36 27.42 2.09 -23.96
C VAL A 36 27.66 1.79 -25.45
N ALA A 37 26.68 1.22 -26.15
CA ALA A 37 26.78 0.95 -27.58
C ALA A 37 26.97 2.23 -28.40
N CYS A 38 26.22 3.29 -28.09
CA CYS A 38 26.38 4.61 -28.72
C CYS A 38 27.76 5.21 -28.45
N LEU A 39 28.31 5.06 -27.23
CA LEU A 39 29.66 5.52 -26.89
C LEU A 39 30.75 4.75 -27.64
N ILE A 40 30.64 3.42 -27.70
CA ILE A 40 31.58 2.58 -28.46
C ILE A 40 31.56 2.98 -29.93
N TYR A 41 30.36 3.11 -30.52
CA TYR A 41 30.19 3.52 -31.91
C TYR A 41 30.81 4.89 -32.20
N ARG A 42 30.61 5.86 -31.30
CA ARG A 42 31.24 7.18 -31.39
C ARG A 42 32.76 7.09 -31.31
N SER A 43 33.31 6.25 -30.43
CA SER A 43 34.76 6.10 -30.26
C SER A 43 35.45 5.41 -31.44
N SER A 44 34.71 4.63 -32.23
CA SER A 44 35.23 3.95 -33.43
C SER A 44 35.24 4.81 -34.69
N LEU A 45 34.54 5.95 -34.69
CA LEU A 45 34.46 6.84 -35.86
C LEU A 45 35.68 7.77 -35.93
N PRO A 46 36.26 8.01 -37.13
CA PRO A 46 37.31 8.99 -37.31
C PRO A 46 36.86 10.42 -36.99
N TYR A 47 37.83 11.27 -36.64
CA TYR A 47 37.58 12.65 -36.25
C TYR A 47 36.92 13.43 -37.41
N ALA A 48 35.79 14.08 -37.13
CA ALA A 48 34.97 14.87 -38.07
C ALA A 48 34.14 14.08 -39.12
N ASP A 49 33.71 12.86 -38.80
CA ASP A 49 32.78 12.12 -39.67
C ASP A 49 31.36 12.75 -39.72
N PRO A 50 30.72 12.86 -40.90
CA PRO A 50 29.41 13.48 -41.06
C PRO A 50 28.26 12.66 -40.46
N LEU A 51 28.51 11.46 -39.96
CA LEU A 51 27.51 10.55 -39.36
C LEU A 51 27.48 10.61 -37.81
N LEU A 52 28.26 11.49 -37.18
CA LEU A 52 28.33 11.64 -35.72
C LEU A 52 27.00 12.03 -35.05
N TRP A 53 26.07 12.64 -35.80
CA TRP A 53 24.75 13.04 -35.29
C TRP A 53 23.83 11.85 -34.99
N VAL A 54 24.02 10.71 -35.66
CA VAL A 54 23.16 9.53 -35.52
C VAL A 54 23.17 8.97 -34.08
N PRO A 55 24.33 8.65 -33.45
CA PRO A 55 24.36 8.16 -32.08
C PRO A 55 23.87 9.20 -31.06
N GLU A 56 24.05 10.51 -31.32
CA GLU A 56 23.56 11.58 -30.44
C GLU A 56 22.02 11.61 -30.42
N TRP A 57 21.38 11.57 -31.58
CA TRP A 57 19.92 11.53 -31.67
C TRP A 57 19.31 10.27 -31.05
N ILE A 58 19.94 9.11 -31.26
CA ILE A 58 19.50 7.85 -30.64
C ILE A 58 19.58 7.96 -29.12
N ALA A 59 20.67 8.51 -28.57
CA ALA A 59 20.83 8.71 -27.14
C ALA A 59 19.79 9.69 -26.57
N TYR A 60 19.52 10.79 -27.26
CA TYR A 60 18.49 11.76 -26.82
C TYR A 60 17.10 11.14 -26.78
N VAL A 61 16.67 10.47 -27.85
CA VAL A 61 15.35 9.81 -27.91
C VAL A 61 15.24 8.73 -26.84
N ALA A 62 16.26 7.89 -26.68
CA ALA A 62 16.30 6.85 -25.66
C ALA A 62 16.20 7.44 -24.24
N THR A 63 16.86 8.57 -23.98
CA THR A 63 16.81 9.25 -22.67
C THR A 63 15.41 9.77 -22.37
N VAL A 64 14.76 10.43 -23.34
CA VAL A 64 13.40 10.94 -23.18
C VAL A 64 12.41 9.81 -22.89
N LEU A 65 12.47 8.73 -23.68
CA LEU A 65 11.61 7.55 -23.47
C LEU A 65 11.85 6.91 -22.10
N TYR A 66 13.11 6.81 -21.67
CA TYR A 66 13.46 6.25 -20.37
C TYR A 66 12.94 7.11 -19.21
N VAL A 67 13.03 8.44 -19.29
CA VAL A 67 12.51 9.34 -18.25
C VAL A 67 10.98 9.25 -18.15
N VAL A 68 10.29 9.24 -19.29
CA VAL A 68 8.83 9.07 -19.36
C VAL A 68 8.39 7.73 -18.79
N PHE A 69 9.21 6.68 -18.90
CA PHE A 69 8.95 5.40 -18.24
C PHE A 69 9.28 5.43 -16.74
N ALA A 70 10.48 5.88 -16.37
CA ALA A 70 11.01 5.77 -15.03
C ALA A 70 10.20 6.57 -14.01
N PHE A 71 9.74 7.76 -14.38
CA PHE A 71 9.00 8.64 -13.48
C PHE A 71 7.65 8.05 -13.00
N PRO A 72 6.71 7.68 -13.88
CA PRO A 72 5.44 7.07 -13.44
C PRO A 72 5.63 5.67 -12.87
N PHE A 73 6.55 4.87 -13.41
CA PHE A 73 6.77 3.51 -12.92
C PHE A 73 7.27 3.49 -11.48
N MET A 74 8.29 4.30 -11.18
CA MET A 74 8.85 4.40 -9.84
C MET A 74 7.97 5.23 -8.89
N GLY A 75 7.40 6.32 -9.41
CA GLY A 75 6.62 7.30 -8.64
C GLY A 75 5.23 6.82 -8.23
N ILE A 76 4.54 6.05 -9.08
CA ILE A 76 3.17 5.59 -8.80
C ILE A 76 3.20 4.12 -8.40
N LYS A 77 3.60 3.24 -9.31
CA LYS A 77 3.46 1.78 -9.14
C LYS A 77 4.35 1.24 -8.03
N TYR A 78 5.65 1.52 -8.08
CA TYR A 78 6.58 1.04 -7.05
C TYR A 78 6.31 1.69 -5.68
N TYR A 79 6.01 2.99 -5.66
CA TYR A 79 5.71 3.71 -4.42
C TYR A 79 4.49 3.12 -3.68
N ARG A 80 3.38 2.84 -4.38
CA ARG A 80 2.19 2.19 -3.80
C ARG A 80 2.53 0.83 -3.19
N ILE A 81 3.20 -0.05 -3.94
CA ILE A 81 3.59 -1.39 -3.46
C ILE A 81 4.52 -1.31 -2.24
N ARG A 82 5.47 -0.38 -2.24
CA ARG A 82 6.39 -0.18 -1.11
C ARG A 82 5.65 0.27 0.15
N LYS A 83 4.65 1.14 0.02
CA LYS A 83 3.83 1.61 1.14
C LYS A 83 2.97 0.49 1.70
N TYR A 84 2.34 -0.29 0.82
CA TYR A 84 1.56 -1.46 1.22
C TYR A 84 2.41 -2.52 1.94
N TYR A 85 3.59 -2.85 1.39
CA TYR A 85 4.58 -3.71 2.05
C TYR A 85 4.96 -3.20 3.45
N LYS A 86 5.16 -1.88 3.59
CA LYS A 86 5.52 -1.26 4.87
C LYS A 86 4.38 -1.38 5.90
N MET A 87 3.13 -1.23 5.46
CA MET A 87 1.95 -1.40 6.33
C MET A 87 1.87 -2.83 6.86
N LEU A 88 2.01 -3.84 5.99
CA LEU A 88 1.99 -5.25 6.38
C LEU A 88 3.16 -5.67 7.25
N TYR A 89 4.37 -5.20 6.92
CA TYR A 89 5.55 -5.43 7.73
C TYR A 89 5.40 -4.86 9.14
N TYR A 90 4.78 -3.68 9.24
CA TYR A 90 4.38 -3.19 10.54
C TYR A 90 3.35 -4.11 11.18
N ALA A 91 2.24 -4.42 10.52
CA ALA A 91 1.20 -5.31 11.06
C ALA A 91 1.74 -6.65 11.62
N SER A 92 2.83 -7.18 11.07
CA SER A 92 3.51 -8.35 11.62
C SER A 92 4.31 -8.05 12.89
N GLU A 93 5.18 -7.04 12.87
CA GLU A 93 6.23 -6.83 13.89
C GLU A 93 5.93 -5.79 14.97
N GLY A 94 5.04 -4.82 14.73
CA GLY A 94 4.91 -3.70 15.66
C GLY A 94 3.96 -3.94 16.82
N ILE A 95 3.84 -2.92 17.67
CA ILE A 95 3.10 -2.98 18.93
C ILE A 95 1.60 -3.08 18.64
N LYS A 96 1.02 -4.19 19.06
CA LYS A 96 -0.39 -4.54 18.86
C LYS A 96 -1.20 -4.07 20.06
N ASN A 97 -2.28 -3.34 19.80
CA ASN A 97 -3.25 -2.92 20.81
C ASN A 97 -4.47 -3.85 20.75
N ASP A 98 -4.83 -4.44 21.88
CA ASP A 98 -6.02 -5.28 22.02
C ASP A 98 -7.16 -4.45 22.62
N GLU A 99 -8.29 -4.37 21.91
CA GLU A 99 -9.43 -3.53 22.27
C GLU A 99 -10.74 -4.31 22.14
N GLN A 100 -11.72 -3.98 22.99
CA GLN A 100 -13.04 -4.64 23.02
C GLN A 100 -14.13 -3.59 22.99
N ASN A 101 -14.76 -3.39 21.84
CA ASN A 101 -15.67 -2.28 21.62
C ASN A 101 -16.89 -2.69 20.80
N TYR A 102 -17.93 -1.85 20.84
CA TYR A 102 -19.18 -2.11 20.13
C TYR A 102 -19.12 -1.56 18.72
N PHE A 103 -19.45 -2.39 17.73
CA PHE A 103 -19.43 -1.99 16.33
C PHE A 103 -20.65 -1.14 15.98
N VAL A 104 -20.44 -0.03 15.25
CA VAL A 104 -21.49 0.91 14.85
C VAL A 104 -21.81 0.79 13.37
N CYS A 105 -20.81 1.03 12.52
CA CYS A 105 -20.98 1.02 11.07
C CYS A 105 -19.63 0.97 10.35
N PHE A 106 -19.70 0.59 9.08
CA PHE A 106 -18.64 0.82 8.12
C PHE A 106 -18.87 2.16 7.43
N GLU A 107 -17.84 2.99 7.42
CA GLU A 107 -17.83 4.27 6.73
C GLU A 107 -16.87 4.18 5.54
N LYS A 108 -17.44 4.16 4.34
CA LYS A 108 -16.70 4.22 3.07
C LYS A 108 -16.47 5.68 2.71
N CYS A 109 -15.58 6.33 3.44
CA CYS A 109 -14.99 7.59 2.98
C CYS A 109 -13.75 7.23 2.15
N ASP A 110 -13.46 7.97 1.07
CA ASP A 110 -12.25 7.84 0.25
C ASP A 110 -11.00 8.21 1.08
N LEU A 111 -10.69 7.37 2.07
CA LEU A 111 -9.59 7.57 2.99
C LEU A 111 -8.38 6.81 2.47
N ASN A 112 -7.35 7.58 2.16
CA ASN A 112 -6.02 7.06 1.90
C ASN A 112 -5.20 7.19 3.18
N LYS A 113 -5.16 6.11 3.97
CA LYS A 113 -4.26 6.06 5.12
C LYS A 113 -2.93 5.45 4.70
N ASP A 114 -1.88 6.24 4.78
CA ASP A 114 -0.51 5.82 4.42
C ASP A 114 -0.37 5.32 2.96
N TYR A 115 -1.18 5.86 2.02
CA TYR A 115 -1.28 5.41 0.62
C TYR A 115 -1.87 4.00 0.44
N VAL A 116 -2.58 3.51 1.45
CA VAL A 116 -3.44 2.34 1.35
C VAL A 116 -4.89 2.81 1.36
N ASP A 117 -5.66 2.29 0.42
CA ASP A 117 -7.09 2.57 0.28
C ASP A 117 -7.81 1.80 1.42
N VAL A 118 -8.45 2.52 2.35
CA VAL A 118 -9.00 1.91 3.57
C VAL A 118 -10.48 2.20 3.77
N ILE A 119 -11.16 1.27 4.44
CA ILE A 119 -12.53 1.41 4.92
C ILE A 119 -12.48 1.66 6.43
N ALA A 120 -13.16 2.72 6.88
CA ALA A 120 -13.25 3.06 8.30
C ALA A 120 -14.29 2.18 9.00
N CYS A 121 -13.88 1.51 10.06
CA CYS A 121 -14.73 0.77 10.99
C CYS A 121 -14.94 1.63 12.23
N VAL A 122 -16.17 2.05 12.47
CA VAL A 122 -16.52 2.91 13.61
C VAL A 122 -16.97 2.02 14.77
N PHE A 123 -16.27 2.15 15.89
CA PHE A 123 -16.58 1.49 17.15
C PHE A 123 -16.97 2.52 18.22
N MET A 124 -17.82 2.13 19.15
CA MET A 124 -18.14 2.92 20.35
C MET A 124 -17.35 2.42 21.56
N ILE A 125 -16.69 3.36 22.23
CA ILE A 125 -15.90 3.16 23.44
C ILE A 125 -16.47 3.98 24.57
N TRP A 126 -16.64 3.36 25.73
CA TRP A 126 -16.94 4.10 26.95
C TRP A 126 -15.69 4.77 27.51
N ASN A 127 -15.66 6.11 27.51
CA ASN A 127 -14.56 6.85 28.12
C ASN A 127 -14.81 7.06 29.61
N LYS A 128 -14.09 6.31 30.46
CA LYS A 128 -14.19 6.44 31.94
C LYS A 128 -13.91 7.84 32.48
N LYS A 129 -13.09 8.65 31.80
CA LYS A 129 -12.75 10.01 32.26
C LYS A 129 -13.85 11.02 31.98
N LYS A 130 -14.48 10.93 30.81
CA LYS A 130 -15.53 11.85 30.37
C LYS A 130 -16.94 11.35 30.69
N GLN A 131 -17.09 10.08 31.05
CA GLN A 131 -18.39 9.42 31.27
C GLN A 131 -19.30 9.52 30.03
N GLU A 132 -18.70 9.45 28.84
CA GLU A 132 -19.38 9.58 27.56
C GLU A 132 -18.93 8.48 26.58
N TRP A 133 -19.83 8.09 25.68
CA TRP A 133 -19.52 7.22 24.55
C TRP A 133 -18.76 8.01 23.49
N MET A 134 -17.58 7.53 23.13
CA MET A 134 -16.73 8.11 22.09
C MET A 134 -16.64 7.17 20.89
N LYS A 135 -16.70 7.76 19.69
CA LYS A 135 -16.42 7.03 18.44
C LYS A 135 -14.92 6.83 18.29
N ARG A 136 -14.51 5.61 18.02
CA ARG A 136 -13.16 5.26 17.61
C ARG A 136 -13.18 4.64 16.23
N VAL A 137 -12.28 5.12 15.39
CA VAL A 137 -12.13 4.60 14.04
C VAL A 137 -10.92 3.67 13.99
N ALA A 138 -11.16 2.44 13.53
CA ALA A 138 -10.13 1.53 13.06
C ALA A 138 -10.27 1.35 11.54
N TYR A 139 -9.23 0.87 10.89
CA TYR A 139 -9.16 0.77 9.43
C TYR A 139 -9.03 -0.67 8.99
N ILE A 140 -9.74 -1.02 7.93
CA ILE A 140 -9.57 -2.26 7.19
C ILE A 140 -9.12 -1.90 5.78
N ASP A 141 -8.23 -2.70 5.23
CA ASP A 141 -7.81 -2.57 3.85
C ASP A 141 -8.99 -2.83 2.89
N SER A 142 -9.22 -1.92 1.95
CA SER A 142 -10.33 -2.04 0.99
C SER A 142 -10.16 -3.22 0.02
N GLU A 143 -8.93 -3.72 -0.15
CA GLU A 143 -8.65 -4.89 -1.00
C GLU A 143 -9.07 -6.21 -0.33
N LYS A 144 -9.44 -6.19 0.96
CA LYS A 144 -9.86 -7.38 1.73
C LYS A 144 -11.37 -7.41 1.95
N ASP A 145 -11.89 -8.63 2.12
CA ASP A 145 -13.30 -8.84 2.44
C ASP A 145 -13.66 -8.18 3.77
N LEU A 146 -14.80 -7.48 3.77
CA LEU A 146 -15.33 -6.87 4.97
C LEU A 146 -15.74 -7.95 5.98
N PRO A 147 -15.40 -7.77 7.27
CA PRO A 147 -15.89 -8.67 8.32
C PRO A 147 -17.41 -8.65 8.40
N ASP A 148 -18.02 -9.79 8.74
CA ASP A 148 -19.46 -9.95 9.01
C ASP A 148 -19.83 -9.34 10.38
N PHE A 149 -19.67 -8.02 10.50
CA PHE A 149 -20.05 -7.25 11.69
C PHE A 149 -21.46 -6.70 11.55
N ASN A 150 -22.31 -7.00 12.55
CA ASN A 150 -23.62 -6.38 12.68
C ASN A 150 -23.55 -5.21 13.66
N ARG A 151 -24.40 -4.20 13.45
CA ARG A 151 -24.50 -3.06 14.37
C ARG A 151 -24.83 -3.56 15.78
N GLY A 152 -24.09 -3.08 16.77
CA GLY A 152 -24.26 -3.48 18.17
C GLY A 152 -23.50 -4.75 18.58
N ASP A 153 -22.75 -5.37 17.67
CA ASP A 153 -21.88 -6.51 18.00
C ASP A 153 -20.73 -6.05 18.91
N LEU A 154 -20.43 -6.85 19.94
CA LEU A 154 -19.25 -6.68 20.77
C LEU A 154 -18.08 -7.39 20.10
N VAL A 155 -17.11 -6.61 19.61
CA VAL A 155 -15.97 -7.13 18.87
C VAL A 155 -14.71 -6.88 19.67
N ARG A 156 -13.95 -7.96 19.91
CA ARG A 156 -12.55 -7.88 20.32
C ARG A 156 -11.70 -7.81 19.07
N TYR A 157 -10.90 -6.77 18.93
CA TYR A 157 -10.04 -6.62 17.78
C TYR A 157 -8.64 -6.16 18.20
N ILE A 158 -7.65 -6.64 17.45
CA ILE A 158 -6.25 -6.27 17.61
C ILE A 158 -5.92 -5.28 16.51
N THR A 159 -5.46 -4.09 16.89
CA THR A 159 -5.01 -3.06 15.95
C THR A 159 -3.53 -2.80 16.00
N GLN A 160 -2.99 -2.33 14.89
CA GLN A 160 -1.70 -1.69 14.84
C GLN A 160 -1.73 -0.52 13.86
N GLY A 161 -1.25 0.67 14.27
CA GLY A 161 -1.38 1.86 13.44
C GLY A 161 -2.84 2.17 13.07
N ASN A 162 -3.79 1.76 13.93
CA ASN A 162 -5.24 1.73 13.72
C ASN A 162 -5.74 0.77 12.63
N PHE A 163 -4.90 -0.03 11.97
CA PHE A 163 -5.37 -1.10 11.10
C PHE A 163 -5.77 -2.33 11.92
N ILE A 164 -6.90 -2.95 11.60
CA ILE A 164 -7.33 -4.20 12.22
C ILE A 164 -6.53 -5.35 11.63
N ILE A 165 -5.86 -6.12 12.49
CA ILE A 165 -5.05 -7.28 12.10
C ILE A 165 -5.81 -8.57 12.40
N GLN A 166 -6.47 -8.61 13.55
CA GLN A 166 -7.23 -9.77 14.00
C GLN A 166 -8.50 -9.29 14.69
N TYR A 167 -9.55 -10.08 14.59
CA TYR A 167 -10.80 -9.78 15.27
C TYR A 167 -11.49 -11.05 15.75
N GLU A 168 -12.41 -10.88 16.69
CA GLU A 168 -13.23 -11.92 17.27
C GLU A 168 -14.54 -11.29 17.72
N ILE A 169 -15.65 -11.87 17.28
CA ILE A 169 -16.98 -11.43 17.69
C ILE A 169 -17.27 -12.15 19.01
N LEU A 170 -17.34 -11.39 20.10
CA LEU A 170 -17.60 -11.93 21.44
C LEU A 170 -19.09 -12.16 21.66
N ALA A 171 -19.92 -11.25 21.16
CA ALA A 171 -21.38 -11.35 21.27
C ALA A 171 -22.06 -10.53 20.15
N ARG A 172 -23.19 -11.03 19.65
CA ARG A 172 -23.96 -10.39 18.57
C ARG A 172 -25.14 -9.58 19.09
N GLY A 173 -25.36 -8.39 18.55
CA GLY A 173 -26.54 -7.56 18.81
C GLY A 173 -26.76 -7.15 20.26
N VAL A 174 -25.69 -6.94 21.04
CA VAL A 174 -25.77 -6.67 22.48
C VAL A 174 -26.22 -5.23 22.77
N MET A 175 -25.88 -4.29 21.87
CA MET A 175 -26.19 -2.88 22.06
C MET A 175 -27.18 -2.40 21.01
N GLU A 176 -28.36 -1.95 21.45
CA GLU A 176 -29.28 -1.18 20.61
C GLU A 176 -28.73 0.23 20.41
N ILE A 177 -28.02 0.42 19.30
CA ILE A 177 -27.52 1.75 18.91
C ILE A 177 -28.70 2.52 18.31
N LYS A 178 -29.34 3.38 19.11
CA LYS A 178 -30.34 4.33 18.60
C LYS A 178 -29.63 5.36 17.72
N GLU A 179 -30.08 5.49 16.47
CA GLU A 179 -29.67 6.57 15.57
C GLU A 179 -30.16 7.90 16.16
N GLU A 180 -29.30 8.61 16.88
CA GLU A 180 -29.43 10.06 16.93
C GLU A 180 -28.90 10.58 15.59
N ILE A 181 -29.85 10.83 14.69
CA ILE A 181 -29.71 11.51 13.40
C ILE A 181 -29.17 12.92 13.61
#